data_AF-A0A355EUY5-F1
#
_entry.id   AF-A0A355EUY5-F1
#
_cell.length_a   1.000
_cell.length_b   1.000
_cell.length_c   1.000
_cell.angle_alpha   90.00
_cell.angle_beta   90.00
_cell.angle_gamma   90.00
#
_symmetry.space_group_name_H-M   'P 1'
#
loop_
_entity.id
_entity.type
_entity.pdbx_description
1 polymer ?
#
loop_
_entity_poly.entity_id
_entity_poly.type
_entity_poly.pdbx_seq_one_letter_code
_entity_poly.pdbx_strand_id
1 'polypeptide(L)'
;MSALLRELIERSGTAMVSIDERLGWEPGRLGALLDGPQGVSFEVLLEVLPTLDETPGDFFARLCGFHPESRGGSEDRLSRSDHRFEESRRVVKAAIARRLAWKQEQAAAK
;
A
#
# COMPACT_ATOMS: atom_id res chain seq x y z
N MET A 1 12.11 5.84 -8.04
CA MET A 1 12.17 4.38 -7.76
C MET A 1 13.55 3.99 -7.24
N SER A 2 14.65 4.25 -7.97
CA SER A 2 16.01 3.94 -7.54
C SER A 2 16.40 4.57 -6.19
N ALA A 3 15.95 5.80 -5.89
CA ALA A 3 16.21 6.46 -4.61
C ALA A 3 15.59 5.72 -3.42
N LEU A 4 14.33 5.27 -3.54
CA LEU A 4 13.64 4.51 -2.50
C LEU A 4 14.26 3.12 -2.33
N LEU A 5 14.66 2.47 -3.42
CA LEU A 5 15.35 1.19 -3.35
C LEU A 5 16.72 1.32 -2.67
N ARG A 6 17.46 2.39 -2.97
CA ARG A 6 18.73 2.72 -2.30
C ARG A 6 18.52 2.92 -0.80
N GLU A 7 17.50 3.68 -0.41
CA GLU A 7 17.14 3.87 1.00
C GLU A 7 16.82 2.54 1.69
N LEU A 8 16.06 1.64 1.06
CA LEU A 8 15.75 0.32 1.63
C LEU A 8 17.00 -0.55 1.80
N ILE A 9 17.91 -0.53 0.82
CA ILE A 9 19.19 -1.25 0.92
C ILE A 9 20.00 -0.71 2.11
N GLU A 10 20.14 0.60 2.22
CA GLU A 10 20.85 1.25 3.33
C GLU A 10 20.23 0.91 4.69
N ARG A 11 18.89 0.93 4.78
CA ARG A 11 18.15 0.61 6.01
C ARG A 11 18.21 -0.87 6.39
N SER A 12 18.28 -1.76 5.42
CA SER A 12 18.44 -3.20 5.66
C SER A 12 19.81 -3.56 6.24
N GLY A 13 20.81 -2.68 6.08
CA GLY A 13 22.21 -2.96 6.41
C GLY A 13 22.87 -3.99 5.49
N THR A 14 22.20 -4.40 4.40
CA THR A 14 22.73 -5.38 3.45
C THR A 14 23.68 -4.68 2.47
N ALA A 15 24.90 -5.21 2.35
CA ALA A 15 25.83 -4.72 1.34
C ALA A 15 25.32 -5.05 -0.07
N MET A 16 25.42 -4.10 -1.01
CA MET A 16 24.97 -4.31 -2.40
C MET A 16 25.63 -5.52 -3.08
N VAL A 17 26.91 -5.75 -2.79
CA VAL A 17 27.64 -6.94 -3.30
C VAL A 17 27.00 -8.24 -2.81
N SER A 18 26.52 -8.29 -1.56
CA SER A 18 25.82 -9.47 -1.04
C SER A 18 24.46 -9.67 -1.69
N ILE A 19 23.81 -8.60 -2.16
CA ILE A 19 22.59 -8.69 -2.96
C ILE A 19 22.92 -9.26 -4.34
N ASP A 20 23.95 -8.73 -5.00
CA ASP A 20 24.42 -9.24 -6.30
C ASP A 20 24.75 -10.75 -6.20
N GLU A 21 25.49 -11.18 -5.17
CA GLU A 21 25.84 -12.58 -4.94
C GLU A 21 24.62 -13.49 -4.72
N ARG A 22 23.66 -13.04 -3.90
CA ARG A 22 22.41 -13.79 -3.65
C ARG A 22 21.56 -13.96 -4.91
N LEU A 23 21.63 -13.00 -5.83
CA LEU A 23 20.94 -13.03 -7.11
C LEU A 23 21.76 -13.70 -8.22
N GLY A 24 22.98 -14.15 -7.94
CA GLY A 24 23.89 -14.71 -8.95
C GLY A 24 24.28 -13.69 -10.03
N TRP A 25 24.29 -12.41 -9.68
CA TRP A 25 24.67 -11.30 -10.56
C TRP A 25 26.17 -11.00 -10.44
N GLU A 26 26.69 -10.33 -11.48
CA GLU A 26 28.04 -9.79 -11.45
C GLU A 26 28.20 -8.75 -10.32
N PRO A 27 29.30 -8.78 -9.56
CA PRO A 27 29.54 -7.81 -8.49
C PRO A 27 29.48 -6.37 -8.99
N GLY A 28 28.69 -5.53 -8.32
CA GLY A 28 28.52 -4.11 -8.66
C GLY A 28 27.44 -3.84 -9.71
N ARG A 29 26.76 -4.87 -10.24
CA ARG A 29 25.66 -4.71 -11.19
C ARG A 29 24.52 -3.90 -10.58
N LEU A 30 24.10 -4.19 -9.35
CA LEU A 30 23.04 -3.43 -8.69
C LEU A 30 23.40 -1.95 -8.52
N GLY A 31 24.66 -1.66 -8.17
CA GLY A 31 25.16 -0.28 -8.10
C GLY A 31 25.07 0.44 -9.45
N ALA A 32 25.52 -0.21 -10.52
CA ALA A 32 25.43 0.33 -11.88
C ALA A 32 23.99 0.59 -12.34
N LEU A 33 23.02 -0.23 -11.90
CA LEU A 33 21.59 -0.03 -12.20
C LEU A 33 20.98 1.12 -11.39
N LEU A 34 21.41 1.31 -10.15
CA LEU A 34 20.94 2.39 -9.29
C LEU A 34 21.48 3.76 -9.73
N ASP A 35 22.74 3.81 -10.17
CA ASP A 35 23.43 5.04 -10.59
C ASP A 35 23.32 5.31 -12.10
N GLY A 36 22.86 4.32 -12.87
CA GLY A 36 22.71 4.42 -14.31
C GLY A 36 21.55 5.32 -14.74
N PRO A 37 21.61 5.92 -15.94
CA PRO A 37 20.58 6.84 -16.45
C PRO A 37 19.24 6.14 -16.75
N GLN A 38 19.25 4.83 -16.95
CA GLN A 38 18.04 4.02 -17.17
C GLN A 38 17.33 3.66 -15.84
N GLY A 39 18.06 3.73 -14.72
CA GLY A 39 17.57 3.31 -13.41
C GLY A 39 17.27 1.80 -13.34
N VAL A 40 16.49 1.43 -12.33
CA VAL A 40 16.10 0.06 -12.06
C VAL A 40 14.77 -0.25 -12.74
N SER A 41 14.74 -1.30 -13.58
CA SER A 41 13.50 -1.78 -14.20
C SER A 41 12.59 -2.45 -13.18
N PHE A 42 11.31 -2.62 -13.54
CA PHE A 42 10.33 -3.26 -12.66
C PHE A 42 10.68 -4.73 -12.38
N GLU A 43 11.17 -5.44 -13.37
CA GLU A 43 11.59 -6.85 -13.27
C GLU A 43 12.77 -6.99 -12.31
N VAL A 44 13.79 -6.14 -12.49
CA VAL A 44 14.96 -6.08 -11.61
C VAL A 44 14.54 -5.75 -10.18
N LEU A 45 13.61 -4.80 -10.00
CA LEU A 45 13.07 -4.46 -8.69
C LEU A 45 12.43 -5.70 -8.02
N LEU A 46 11.59 -6.45 -8.72
CA LEU A 46 10.95 -7.65 -8.18
C LEU A 46 11.94 -8.76 -7.81
N GLU A 47 13.08 -8.85 -8.49
CA GLU A 47 14.16 -9.77 -8.13
C GLU A 47 14.90 -9.31 -6.87
N VAL A 48 15.11 -8.01 -6.69
CA VAL A 48 15.86 -7.46 -5.56
C VAL A 48 15.05 -7.45 -4.26
N LEU A 49 13.77 -7.10 -4.30
CA LEU A 49 12.94 -6.90 -3.10
C LEU A 49 12.95 -8.09 -2.11
N PRO A 50 12.85 -9.37 -2.55
CA PRO A 50 12.93 -10.52 -1.64
C PRO A 50 14.26 -10.60 -0.89
N THR A 51 15.35 -10.08 -1.44
CA THR A 51 16.67 -10.08 -0.75
C THR A 51 16.75 -9.09 0.40
N LEU A 52 15.79 -8.16 0.46
CA LEU A 52 15.64 -7.10 1.46
C LEU A 52 14.48 -7.38 2.43
N ASP A 53 13.87 -8.57 2.35
CA ASP A 53 12.65 -8.94 3.11
C ASP A 53 11.47 -7.96 2.90
N GLU A 54 11.44 -7.23 1.78
CA GLU A 54 10.38 -6.26 1.44
C GLU A 54 9.44 -6.89 0.40
N THR A 55 8.13 -6.69 0.56
CA THR A 55 7.15 -7.14 -0.45
C THR A 55 6.98 -6.07 -1.54
N PRO A 56 6.61 -6.44 -2.78
CA PRO A 56 6.24 -5.47 -3.81
C PRO A 56 5.15 -4.51 -3.33
N GLY A 57 4.14 -5.02 -2.61
CA GLY A 57 3.05 -4.21 -2.07
C GLY A 57 3.52 -3.12 -1.12
N ASP A 58 4.42 -3.46 -0.19
CA ASP A 58 4.97 -2.50 0.77
C ASP A 58 5.86 -1.47 0.08
N PHE A 59 6.68 -1.89 -0.89
CA PHE A 59 7.49 -0.99 -1.70
C PHE A 59 6.63 0.02 -2.48
N PHE A 60 5.59 -0.44 -3.18
CA PHE A 60 4.70 0.44 -3.94
C PHE A 60 3.87 1.35 -3.04
N ALA A 61 3.43 0.86 -1.87
CA ALA A 61 2.79 1.70 -0.87
C ALA A 61 3.71 2.87 -0.50
N ARG A 62 4.98 2.60 -0.16
CA ARG A 62 5.98 3.64 0.16
C ARG A 62 6.22 4.59 -1.00
N LEU A 63 6.31 4.08 -2.23
CA LEU A 63 6.48 4.89 -3.44
C LEU A 63 5.31 5.87 -3.66
N CYS A 64 4.09 5.46 -3.30
CA CYS A 64 2.90 6.30 -3.32
C CYS A 64 2.75 7.21 -2.07
N GLY A 65 3.74 7.24 -1.19
CA GLY A 65 3.71 8.05 0.04
C GLY A 65 3.01 7.39 1.23
N PHE A 66 2.67 6.10 1.15
CA PHE A 66 2.11 5.33 2.26
C PHE A 66 3.23 4.60 3.02
N HIS A 67 3.55 5.04 4.24
CA HIS A 67 4.51 4.33 5.10
C HIS A 67 3.82 3.22 5.90
N PRO A 68 4.16 1.93 5.68
CA PRO A 68 3.58 0.82 6.44
C PRO A 68 4.05 0.81 7.90
N GLU A 69 5.08 1.58 8.28
CA GLU A 69 5.59 1.68 9.66
C GLU A 69 4.65 2.45 10.59
N SER A 70 3.58 3.03 10.03
CA SER A 70 2.37 3.38 10.78
C SER A 70 1.50 2.13 11.11
N ARG A 71 2.03 0.91 10.99
CA ARG A 71 1.42 -0.36 11.41
C ARG A 71 1.22 -0.50 12.93
N GLY A 72 1.64 0.50 13.72
CA GLY A 72 1.12 0.69 15.08
C GLY A 72 -0.34 1.19 15.14
N GLY A 73 -1.00 1.43 14.00
CA GLY A 73 -2.36 1.99 13.91
C GLY A 73 -3.30 1.23 12.97
N SER A 74 -3.11 -0.08 12.79
CA SER A 74 -3.95 -0.89 11.89
C SER A 74 -5.41 -1.00 12.35
N GLU A 75 -5.71 -0.73 13.63
CA GLU A 75 -7.09 -0.65 14.12
C GLU A 75 -7.79 0.66 13.75
N ASP A 76 -7.05 1.77 13.60
CA ASP A 76 -7.65 3.10 13.44
C ASP A 76 -8.07 3.39 11.99
N ARG A 77 -7.35 2.85 10.99
CA ARG A 77 -7.77 2.96 9.57
C ARG A 77 -8.93 2.02 9.21
N LEU A 78 -8.98 0.83 9.79
CA LEU A 78 -10.13 -0.06 9.67
C LEU A 78 -11.33 0.54 10.42
N SER A 79 -11.15 1.02 11.65
CA SER A 79 -12.20 1.72 12.43
C SER A 79 -12.74 2.97 11.73
N ARG A 80 -11.88 3.78 11.10
CA ARG A 80 -12.33 5.00 10.41
C ARG A 80 -13.12 4.70 9.13
N SER A 81 -12.76 3.61 8.45
CA SER A 81 -13.47 3.13 7.27
C SER A 81 -14.80 2.47 7.66
N ASP A 82 -14.80 1.69 8.74
CA ASP A 82 -15.99 1.10 9.35
C ASP A 82 -16.96 2.16 9.86
N HIS A 83 -16.46 3.22 10.49
CA HIS A 83 -17.30 4.31 10.98
C HIS A 83 -18.05 5.03 9.84
N ARG A 84 -17.36 5.34 8.73
CA ARG A 84 -18.00 5.92 7.54
C ARG A 84 -19.00 4.98 6.88
N PHE A 85 -18.71 3.68 6.88
CA PHE A 85 -19.62 2.67 6.35
C PHE A 85 -20.87 2.52 7.23
N GLU A 86 -20.72 2.52 8.56
CA GLU A 86 -21.84 2.54 9.50
C GLU A 86 -22.70 3.79 9.38
N GLU A 87 -22.08 4.96 9.23
CA GLU A 87 -22.78 6.22 9.02
C GLU A 87 -23.60 6.18 7.73
N SER A 88 -22.99 5.69 6.64
CA SER A 88 -23.69 5.47 5.37
C SER A 88 -24.87 4.51 5.52
N ARG A 89 -24.70 3.41 6.27
CA ARG A 89 -25.79 2.45 6.56
C ARG A 89 -26.92 3.09 7.36
N ARG A 90 -26.62 3.97 8.32
CA ARG A 90 -27.64 4.69 9.11
C ARG A 90 -28.43 5.65 8.23
N VAL A 91 -27.77 6.40 7.37
CA VAL A 91 -28.43 7.31 6.42
C VAL A 91 -29.36 6.55 5.48
N VAL A 92 -28.88 5.42 4.91
CA VAL A 92 -29.70 4.57 4.03
C VAL A 92 -30.91 3.99 4.78
N LYS A 93 -30.73 3.46 6.00
CA LYS A 93 -31.84 2.96 6.82
C LYS A 93 -32.87 4.05 7.14
N ALA A 94 -32.41 5.25 7.49
CA ALA A 94 -33.29 6.39 7.76
C ALA A 94 -34.08 6.82 6.50
N ALA A 95 -33.43 6.83 5.33
CA ALA A 95 -34.10 7.15 4.06
C ALA A 95 -35.17 6.12 3.70
N ILE A 96 -34.88 4.82 3.89
CA ILE A 96 -35.86 3.74 3.68
C ILE A 96 -37.04 3.88 4.65
N ALA A 97 -36.78 4.13 5.93
CA ALA A 97 -37.82 4.32 6.94
C ALA A 97 -38.76 5.49 6.60
N ARG A 98 -38.20 6.65 6.20
CA ARG A 98 -39.00 7.80 5.75
C ARG A 98 -39.88 7.47 4.56
N ARG A 99 -39.35 6.70 3.58
CA ARG A 99 -40.13 6.30 2.40
C ARG A 99 -41.25 5.33 2.73
N LEU A 100 -41.07 4.46 3.71
CA LEU A 100 -42.12 3.57 4.20
C LEU A 100 -43.20 4.35 4.96
N ALA A 101 -42.82 5.29 5.84
CA ALA A 101 -43.77 6.15 6.54
C ALA A 101 -44.62 6.97 5.57
N TRP A 102 -43.99 7.61 4.58
CA TRP A 102 -44.71 8.35 3.54
C TRP A 102 -45.69 7.47 2.75
N LYS A 103 -45.31 6.22 2.43
CA LYS A 103 -46.22 5.27 1.77
C LYS A 103 -47.41 4.88 2.66
N GLN A 104 -47.22 4.74 3.96
CA GLN A 104 -48.31 4.41 4.88
C GLN A 104 -49.27 5.59 5.05
N GLU A 105 -48.75 6.81 5.14
CA GLU A 105 -49.58 8.02 5.17
C GLU A 105 -50.41 8.17 3.89
N GLN A 106 -49.80 7.91 2.72
CA GLN A 106 -50.51 7.90 1.44
C GLN A 106 -51.57 6.79 1.35
N ALA A 107 -51.36 5.66 2.01
CA ALA A 107 -52.32 4.56 2.07
C ALA A 107 -53.45 4.83 3.08
N ALA A 108 -53.19 5.58 4.15
CA ALA A 108 -54.16 5.96 5.17
C ALA A 108 -54.99 7.21 4.78
N ALA A 109 -54.48 8.03 3.86
CA ALA A 109 -55.17 9.19 3.29
C ALA A 109 -56.09 8.84 2.09
N LYS A 110 -56.26 7.55 1.79
CA LYS A 110 -57.10 7.02 0.71
C LYS A 110 -58.20 6.14 1.28
#